data_AF-V4X912-F1
#
_entry.id   AF-V4X912-F1
#
_cell.length_a   1.000
_cell.length_b   1.000
_cell.length_c   1.000
_cell.angle_alpha   90.00
_cell.angle_beta   90.00
_cell.angle_gamma   90.00
#
_symmetry.space_group_name_H-M   'P 1'
#
loop_
_entity.id
_entity.type
_entity.pdbx_description
1 polymer ?
#
loop_
_entity_poly.entity_id
_entity_poly.type
_entity_poly.pdbx_seq_one_letter_code
_entity_poly.pdbx_strand_id
1 'polypeptide(L)'
;MTWSQSTSPSTPRGDTSAGELGADTDDADTSDAQNAPAAAGRDGSLVVRHGDVLALAGAADPLTAVTESASAGSRTDTQGAVERAEDATGFDAVYARRLPAELQSATAKLARRLDAACVFTTLGFEDPVVPVERRSHSGTTVYVWRGRRG
;
A
#
# COMPACT_ATOMS: atom_id res chain seq x y z
N MET A 1 -54.42 -35.92 -25.27
CA MET A 1 -55.20 -35.32 -26.37
C MET A 1 -55.24 -33.82 -26.19
N THR A 2 -54.85 -33.07 -27.23
CA THR A 2 -55.41 -31.79 -27.72
C THR A 2 -56.02 -30.82 -26.69
N TRP A 3 -55.53 -29.58 -26.63
CA TRP A 3 -56.15 -28.48 -27.39
C TRP A 3 -55.31 -27.20 -27.24
N SER A 4 -54.98 -26.68 -28.42
CA SER A 4 -54.41 -25.41 -28.81
C SER A 4 -55.22 -24.11 -28.50
N GLN A 5 -54.64 -23.00 -28.97
CA GLN A 5 -55.27 -21.79 -29.54
C GLN A 5 -55.51 -20.59 -28.61
N SER A 6 -54.57 -19.66 -28.70
CA SER A 6 -54.74 -18.34 -29.33
C SER A 6 -56.06 -17.63 -29.14
N THR A 7 -56.04 -16.45 -28.51
CA THR A 7 -56.42 -15.17 -29.16
C THR A 7 -55.96 -13.97 -28.31
N SER A 8 -55.19 -13.06 -28.92
CA SER A 8 -55.09 -11.65 -28.54
C SER A 8 -56.38 -10.91 -28.97
N PRO A 9 -56.54 -9.57 -28.84
CA PRO A 9 -55.84 -8.55 -28.06
C PRO A 9 -56.82 -7.64 -27.27
N SER A 10 -56.34 -6.76 -26.39
CA SER A 10 -56.87 -5.38 -26.24
C SER A 10 -56.11 -4.63 -25.14
N THR A 11 -55.59 -3.47 -25.49
CA THR A 11 -55.05 -2.50 -24.54
C THR A 11 -56.13 -1.49 -24.18
N PRO A 12 -56.29 -1.17 -22.90
CA PRO A 12 -56.67 0.17 -22.50
C PRO A 12 -55.54 0.84 -21.72
N ARG A 13 -55.19 2.07 -22.11
CA ARG A 13 -54.44 3.04 -21.29
C ARG A 13 -55.42 3.65 -20.28
N GLY A 14 -55.01 3.79 -19.01
CA GLY A 14 -55.72 4.66 -18.07
C GLY A 14 -55.49 4.36 -16.60
N ASP A 15 -54.33 4.80 -16.12
CA ASP A 15 -54.10 5.52 -14.85
C ASP A 15 -54.09 4.83 -13.46
N THR A 16 -53.00 5.19 -12.77
CA THR A 16 -52.74 5.42 -11.34
C THR A 16 -52.60 4.28 -10.30
N SER A 17 -51.36 4.23 -9.79
CA SER A 17 -50.94 4.00 -8.39
C SER A 17 -50.83 2.59 -7.83
N ALA A 18 -49.59 2.10 -7.66
CA ALA A 18 -48.86 2.09 -6.38
C ALA A 18 -47.86 0.91 -6.27
N GLY A 19 -46.63 1.22 -5.86
CA GLY A 19 -45.57 0.28 -5.44
C GLY A 19 -44.83 -0.36 -6.61
N GLU A 20 -43.51 -0.51 -6.66
CA GLU A 20 -42.49 -0.58 -5.62
C GLU A 20 -41.12 -0.46 -6.32
N LEU A 21 -40.19 0.27 -5.68
CA LEU A 21 -38.76 -0.04 -5.53
C LEU A 21 -37.90 -0.40 -6.75
N GLY A 22 -36.97 0.51 -7.05
CA GLY A 22 -35.74 0.21 -7.78
C GLY A 22 -34.85 1.44 -7.78
N ALA A 23 -34.07 1.59 -6.71
CA ALA A 23 -33.27 2.76 -6.39
C ALA A 23 -32.35 3.23 -7.54
N ASP A 24 -32.33 4.54 -7.72
CA ASP A 24 -31.29 5.30 -8.41
C ASP A 24 -29.90 4.68 -8.18
N THR A 25 -29.28 4.24 -9.28
CA THR A 25 -27.83 4.10 -9.31
C THR A 25 -27.31 5.48 -9.66
N ASP A 26 -26.81 6.17 -8.63
CA ASP A 26 -26.05 7.41 -8.78
C ASP A 26 -24.90 7.15 -9.77
N ASP A 27 -25.01 7.75 -10.95
CA ASP A 27 -23.98 7.80 -11.97
C ASP A 27 -22.80 8.60 -11.40
N ALA A 28 -21.89 7.89 -10.71
CA ALA A 28 -20.66 8.47 -10.22
C ALA A 28 -19.76 8.83 -11.41
N ASP A 29 -19.80 10.12 -11.74
CA ASP A 29 -18.92 10.85 -12.65
C ASP A 29 -17.47 10.33 -12.58
N THR A 30 -17.12 9.48 -13.54
CA THR A 30 -15.78 8.90 -13.68
C THR A 30 -14.95 9.83 -14.56
N SER A 31 -14.71 11.05 -14.10
CA SER A 31 -14.03 12.08 -14.89
C SER A 31 -12.98 12.86 -14.09
N ASP A 32 -12.03 12.18 -13.43
CA ASP A 32 -10.82 12.88 -12.94
C ASP A 32 -9.54 12.01 -12.85
N ALA A 33 -9.56 10.76 -13.31
CA ALA A 33 -8.44 9.84 -13.13
C ALA A 33 -7.28 10.00 -14.14
N GLN A 34 -7.37 10.93 -15.11
CA GLN A 34 -6.42 11.03 -16.23
C GLN A 34 -5.39 12.16 -16.12
N ASN A 35 -5.43 12.97 -15.05
CA ASN A 35 -4.45 14.05 -14.86
C ASN A 35 -3.71 13.96 -13.52
N ALA A 36 -3.25 12.77 -13.15
CA ALA A 36 -2.22 12.67 -12.13
C ALA A 36 -0.88 13.08 -12.77
N PRO A 37 -0.22 14.17 -12.35
CA PRO A 37 1.10 14.50 -12.85
C PRO A 37 2.02 13.31 -12.52
N ALA A 38 2.59 12.69 -13.54
CA ALA A 38 3.64 11.70 -13.39
C ALA A 38 4.68 12.32 -12.45
N ALA A 39 4.80 11.77 -11.24
CA ALA A 39 5.76 12.25 -10.26
C ALA A 39 7.13 12.16 -10.92
N ALA A 40 7.63 13.30 -11.41
CA ALA A 40 8.93 13.38 -12.04
C ALA A 40 9.91 12.75 -11.07
N GLY A 41 10.54 11.67 -11.51
CA GLY A 41 11.57 10.99 -10.73
C GLY A 41 12.57 12.06 -10.33
N ARG A 42 12.69 12.31 -9.03
CA ARG A 42 13.78 13.16 -8.55
C ARG A 42 15.03 12.34 -8.78
N ASP A 43 15.93 12.83 -9.64
CA ASP A 43 17.27 12.26 -9.78
C ASP A 43 17.95 12.32 -8.41
N GLY A 44 17.90 11.20 -7.71
CA GLY A 44 18.38 11.01 -6.36
C GLY A 44 18.98 9.63 -6.24
N SER A 45 20.08 9.52 -5.49
CA SER A 45 20.69 8.24 -5.18
C SER A 45 19.93 7.60 -4.02
N LEU A 46 19.47 6.36 -4.20
CA LEU A 46 18.82 5.56 -3.15
C LEU A 46 19.71 4.37 -2.79
N VAL A 47 20.05 4.25 -1.51
CA VAL A 47 20.75 3.07 -0.98
C VAL A 47 19.71 2.16 -0.35
N VAL A 48 19.61 0.91 -0.83
CA VAL A 48 18.67 -0.09 -0.31
C VAL A 48 19.43 -1.19 0.40
N ARG A 49 18.97 -1.56 1.60
CA ARG A 49 19.49 -2.70 2.37
C ARG A 49 18.35 -3.65 2.70
N HIS A 50 18.61 -4.95 2.58
CA HIS A 50 17.65 -6.02 2.91
C HIS A 50 18.08 -6.76 4.18
N GLY A 51 17.13 -7.19 5.01
CA GLY A 51 17.42 -7.96 6.22
C GLY A 51 16.17 -8.56 6.86
N ASP A 52 16.38 -9.47 7.81
CA ASP A 52 15.30 -10.08 8.60
C ASP A 52 14.79 -9.07 9.64
N VAL A 53 13.53 -8.67 9.48
CA VAL A 53 12.90 -7.67 10.34
C VAL A 53 12.79 -8.11 11.80
N LEU A 54 12.60 -9.41 12.08
CA LEU A 54 12.47 -9.91 13.44
C LEU A 54 13.83 -9.87 14.14
N ALA A 55 14.88 -10.32 13.46
CA ALA A 55 16.24 -10.24 13.97
C ALA A 55 16.65 -8.79 14.23
N LEU A 56 16.42 -7.90 13.27
CA LEU A 56 16.76 -6.48 13.38
C LEU A 56 15.95 -5.77 14.47
N ALA A 57 14.64 -6.06 14.58
CA ALA A 57 13.79 -5.48 15.63
C ALA A 57 14.15 -5.98 17.04
N GLY A 58 14.83 -7.13 17.15
CA GLY A 58 15.33 -7.73 18.38
C GLY A 58 16.78 -7.38 18.73
N ALA A 59 17.60 -6.92 17.77
CA ALA A 59 19.01 -6.59 17.96
C ALA A 59 19.19 -5.52 19.06
N ALA A 60 20.34 -5.49 19.74
CA ALA A 60 20.63 -4.41 20.71
C ALA A 60 20.73 -3.05 20.01
N ASP A 61 21.40 -3.02 18.86
CA ASP A 61 21.52 -1.87 17.98
C ASP A 61 21.15 -2.26 16.53
N PRO A 62 19.98 -1.86 16.03
CA PRO A 62 19.53 -2.21 14.69
C PRO A 62 20.32 -1.48 13.60
N LEU A 63 20.88 -0.30 13.88
CA LEU A 63 21.65 0.49 12.90
C LEU A 63 22.98 -0.20 12.60
N THR A 64 23.67 -0.67 13.64
CA THR A 64 24.88 -1.48 13.49
C THR A 64 24.55 -2.80 12.79
N ALA A 65 23.53 -3.53 13.24
CA ALA A 65 23.19 -4.85 12.69
C ALA A 65 22.89 -4.84 11.17
N VAL A 66 22.19 -3.81 10.67
CA VAL A 66 21.91 -3.68 9.23
C VAL A 66 23.14 -3.22 8.43
N THR A 67 24.04 -2.45 9.04
CA THR A 67 25.30 -2.01 8.40
C THR A 67 26.29 -3.16 8.29
N GLU A 68 26.41 -3.98 9.34
CA GLU A 68 27.25 -5.18 9.35
C GLU A 68 26.72 -6.24 8.38
N SER A 69 25.41 -6.48 8.33
CA SER A 69 24.80 -7.42 7.36
C SER A 69 25.06 -7.01 5.91
N ALA A 70 25.14 -5.71 5.62
CA ALA A 70 25.46 -5.20 4.29
C ALA A 70 26.92 -5.46 3.91
N SER A 71 27.86 -5.35 4.86
CA SER A 71 29.29 -5.61 4.62
C SER A 71 29.59 -7.09 4.29
N ALA A 72 28.76 -8.01 4.78
CA ALA A 72 28.92 -9.45 4.53
C ALA A 72 28.36 -9.91 3.16
N GLY A 73 27.53 -9.10 2.50
CA GLY A 73 26.76 -9.48 1.32
C GLY A 73 27.03 -8.69 0.05
N SER A 74 28.13 -7.92 -0.02
CA SER A 74 28.43 -7.03 -1.15
C SER A 74 28.65 -7.81 -2.47
N ARG A 75 27.54 -8.08 -3.16
CA ARG A 75 27.47 -8.24 -4.61
C ARG A 75 26.63 -7.07 -5.13
N THR A 76 27.27 -5.91 -5.22
CA THR A 76 26.67 -4.74 -5.86
C THR A 76 27.72 -4.18 -6.80
N ASP A 77 27.48 -4.39 -8.10
CA ASP A 77 28.17 -3.87 -9.27
C ASP A 77 28.01 -2.34 -9.44
N THR A 78 27.73 -1.62 -8.35
CA THR A 78 27.64 -0.16 -8.30
C THR A 78 28.85 0.40 -7.56
N GLN A 79 30.04 0.21 -8.16
CA GLN A 79 31.35 0.64 -7.64
C GLN A 79 31.42 2.16 -7.31
N GLY A 80 30.48 2.99 -7.79
CA GLY A 80 30.44 4.43 -7.54
C GLY A 80 29.47 4.93 -6.46
N ALA A 81 28.65 4.05 -5.86
CA ALA A 81 27.65 4.45 -4.85
C ALA A 81 28.11 4.23 -3.40
N VAL A 82 29.12 3.40 -3.21
CA VAL A 82 29.64 3.00 -1.89
C VAL A 82 30.31 4.17 -1.16
N GLU A 83 31.08 5.02 -1.85
CA GLU A 83 31.78 6.15 -1.21
C GLU A 83 30.85 7.25 -0.66
N ARG A 84 29.58 7.31 -1.11
CA ARG A 84 28.58 8.28 -0.59
C ARG A 84 27.71 7.69 0.51
N ALA A 85 27.68 6.36 0.64
CA ALA A 85 26.88 5.66 1.64
C ALA A 85 27.54 5.65 3.03
N GLU A 86 28.84 5.94 3.09
CA GLU A 86 29.66 5.98 4.31
C GLU A 86 29.22 7.13 5.24
N ASP A 87 28.72 8.22 4.65
CA ASP A 87 28.16 9.37 5.37
C ASP A 87 26.64 9.25 5.65
N ALA A 88 25.98 8.17 5.21
CA ALA A 88 24.56 7.96 5.46
C ALA A 88 24.34 7.51 6.92
N THR A 89 24.17 8.49 7.81
CA THR A 89 24.06 8.29 9.26
C THR A 89 22.70 7.74 9.75
N GLY A 90 21.86 7.19 8.87
CA GLY A 90 20.56 6.66 9.26
C GLY A 90 19.71 6.16 8.09
N PHE A 91 18.44 5.84 8.38
CA PHE A 91 17.47 5.38 7.40
C PHE A 91 16.27 6.31 7.34
N ASP A 92 15.90 6.75 6.14
CA ASP A 92 14.69 7.56 5.96
C ASP A 92 13.40 6.73 6.09
N ALA A 93 13.46 5.45 5.70
CA ALA A 93 12.32 4.55 5.69
C ALA A 93 12.71 3.07 5.82
N VAL A 94 11.83 2.32 6.47
CA VAL A 94 11.72 0.86 6.42
C VAL A 94 10.52 0.53 5.54
N TYR A 95 10.75 -0.24 4.48
CA TYR A 95 9.73 -0.57 3.49
C TYR A 95 9.46 -2.07 3.41
N ALA A 96 8.19 -2.46 3.30
CA ALA A 96 7.78 -3.85 3.05
C ALA A 96 6.62 -3.96 2.05
N ARG A 97 6.65 -4.99 1.20
CA ARG A 97 5.56 -5.30 0.26
C ARG A 97 4.79 -6.51 0.74
N ARG A 98 3.46 -6.44 0.69
CA ARG A 98 2.57 -7.55 1.07
C ARG A 98 2.91 -8.09 2.46
N LEU A 99 3.07 -7.17 3.42
CA LEU A 99 3.50 -7.43 4.78
C LEU A 99 2.37 -8.07 5.60
N PRO A 100 2.53 -9.34 6.03
CA PRO A 100 1.55 -10.01 6.88
C PRO A 100 1.35 -9.31 8.22
N ALA A 101 0.15 -9.35 8.78
CA ALA A 101 -0.22 -8.76 10.06
C ALA A 101 0.73 -9.10 11.21
N GLU A 102 1.19 -10.34 11.32
CA GLU A 102 2.08 -10.80 12.38
C GLU A 102 3.44 -10.09 12.37
N LEU A 103 3.89 -9.58 11.21
CA LEU A 103 5.16 -8.86 11.08
C LEU A 103 5.01 -7.34 11.19
N GLN A 104 3.81 -6.79 11.02
CA GLN A 104 3.59 -5.33 11.02
C GLN A 104 4.07 -4.66 12.31
N SER A 105 3.84 -5.28 13.47
CA SER A 105 4.30 -4.76 14.76
C SER A 105 5.83 -4.74 14.86
N ALA A 106 6.50 -5.78 14.37
CA ALA A 106 7.96 -5.85 14.34
C ALA A 106 8.56 -4.82 13.38
N THR A 107 7.96 -4.65 12.20
CA THR A 107 8.38 -3.65 11.22
C THR A 107 8.23 -2.23 11.76
N ALA A 108 7.09 -1.90 12.39
CA ALA A 108 6.89 -0.61 13.03
C ALA A 108 7.87 -0.38 14.19
N LYS A 109 8.13 -1.42 15.00
CA LYS A 109 9.14 -1.37 16.07
C LYS A 109 10.53 -1.07 15.51
N LEU A 110 10.94 -1.74 14.42
CA LEU A 110 12.22 -1.50 13.78
C LEU A 110 12.33 -0.07 13.27
N ALA A 111 11.33 0.40 12.51
CA ALA A 111 11.31 1.77 11.98
C ALA A 111 11.42 2.82 13.10
N ARG A 112 10.70 2.62 14.21
CA ARG A 112 10.82 3.49 15.39
C ARG A 112 12.22 3.55 15.98
N ARG A 113 12.92 2.40 16.03
CA ARG A 113 14.28 2.34 16.58
C ARG A 113 15.33 2.96 15.66
N LEU A 114 15.03 3.02 14.37
CA LEU A 114 15.88 3.66 13.35
C LEU A 114 15.50 5.13 13.11
N ASP A 115 14.51 5.67 13.83
CA ASP A 115 13.88 6.98 13.56
C ASP A 115 13.43 7.16 12.09
N ALA A 116 12.98 6.05 11.49
CA ALA A 116 12.61 5.97 10.09
C ALA A 116 11.09 5.94 9.92
N ALA A 117 10.61 6.30 8.73
CA ALA A 117 9.22 6.03 8.35
C ALA A 117 9.00 4.51 8.20
N CYS A 118 7.86 3.98 8.61
CA CYS A 118 7.46 2.62 8.26
C CYS A 118 6.44 2.69 7.12
N VAL A 119 6.76 2.09 5.98
CA VAL A 119 5.92 2.11 4.78
C VAL A 119 5.66 0.68 4.35
N PHE A 120 4.40 0.27 4.25
CA PHE A 120 4.09 -1.08 3.81
C PHE A 120 2.81 -1.17 3.00
N THR A 121 2.70 -2.23 2.20
CA THR A 121 1.42 -2.69 1.63
C THR A 121 1.03 -3.98 2.31
N THR A 122 -0.27 -4.24 2.43
CA THR A 122 -0.80 -5.50 3.00
C THR A 122 -1.18 -6.49 1.90
N LEU A 123 -1.64 -7.69 2.30
CA LEU A 123 -2.19 -8.68 1.36
C LEU A 123 -3.56 -8.29 0.77
N GLY A 124 -4.13 -7.15 1.18
CA GLY A 124 -5.39 -6.61 0.63
C GLY A 124 -6.65 -6.98 1.40
N PHE A 125 -6.57 -7.91 2.36
CA PHE A 125 -7.72 -8.39 3.15
C PHE A 125 -7.55 -8.20 4.66
N GLU A 126 -6.41 -7.65 5.09
CA GLU A 126 -6.09 -7.41 6.49
C GLU A 126 -6.10 -5.92 6.79
N ASP A 127 -6.70 -5.56 7.93
CA ASP A 127 -6.56 -4.23 8.50
C ASP A 127 -5.18 -4.09 9.19
N PRO A 128 -4.56 -2.90 9.13
CA PRO A 128 -3.29 -2.67 9.79
C PRO A 128 -3.42 -2.75 11.31
N VAL A 129 -2.53 -3.52 11.95
CA VAL A 129 -2.53 -3.72 13.43
C VAL A 129 -1.75 -2.64 14.18
N VAL A 130 -1.12 -1.72 13.45
CA VAL A 130 -0.38 -0.58 13.99
C VAL A 130 -1.02 0.74 13.52
N PRO A 131 -0.93 1.83 14.30
CA PRO A 131 -1.46 3.13 13.86
C PRO A 131 -0.79 3.57 12.56
N VAL A 132 -1.56 3.84 11.51
CA VAL A 132 -1.04 4.22 10.18
C VAL A 132 -1.95 5.23 9.50
N GLU A 133 -1.37 6.04 8.64
CA GLU A 133 -2.08 6.80 7.62
C GLU A 133 -2.22 5.94 6.36
N ARG A 134 -3.42 5.92 5.76
CA ARG A 134 -3.69 5.25 4.48
C ARG A 134 -3.45 6.24 3.35
N ARG A 135 -2.63 5.86 2.37
CA ARG A 135 -2.38 6.65 1.15
C ARG A 135 -2.61 5.80 -0.09
N SER A 136 -3.33 6.35 -1.05
CA SER A 136 -3.46 5.75 -2.38
C SER A 136 -2.29 6.19 -3.26
N HIS A 137 -1.60 5.24 -3.87
CA HIS A 137 -0.52 5.52 -4.81
C HIS A 137 -0.56 4.52 -5.97
N SER A 138 -0.72 5.02 -7.20
CA SER A 138 -0.67 4.21 -8.43
C SER A 138 -1.58 2.97 -8.38
N GLY A 139 -2.82 3.13 -7.90
CA GLY A 139 -3.79 2.04 -7.77
C GLY A 139 -3.53 1.05 -6.62
N THR A 140 -2.55 1.32 -5.74
CA THR A 140 -2.25 0.51 -4.56
C THR A 140 -2.41 1.33 -3.28
N THR A 141 -2.95 0.71 -2.23
CA THR A 141 -2.98 1.28 -0.89
C THR A 141 -1.65 1.07 -0.18
N VAL A 142 -1.03 2.16 0.25
CA VAL A 142 0.19 2.20 1.04
C VAL A 142 -0.15 2.67 2.45
N TYR A 143 0.30 1.93 3.45
CA TYR A 143 0.18 2.29 4.85
C TYR A 143 1.48 2.94 5.32
N VAL A 144 1.36 4.12 5.92
CA VAL A 144 2.49 4.91 6.38
C VAL A 144 2.37 5.15 7.87
N TRP A 145 3.33 4.67 8.63
CA TRP A 145 3.57 5.14 9.99
C TRP A 145 4.76 6.10 9.98
N ARG A 146 4.55 7.29 10.55
CA ARG A 146 5.62 8.24 10.86
C ARG A 146 5.81 8.24 12.36
N GLY A 147 6.98 7.81 12.82
CA GLY A 147 7.42 8.15 14.18
C GLY A 147 7.39 9.66 14.34
N ARG A 148 7.04 10.15 15.53
CA ARG A 148 7.21 11.58 15.82
C ARG A 148 8.69 11.89 15.64
N ARG A 149 9.04 12.63 14.59
CA ARG A 149 10.31 13.37 14.55
C ARG A 149 10.23 14.39 15.69
N GLY A 150 10.95 14.12 16.77
CA GLY A 150 11.11 15.03 17.90
C GLY A 150 12.01 16.19 17.53
#